data_AF-A0A7I4YNQ5-F1
#
_entry.id   AF-A0A7I4YNQ5-F1
#
_cell.length_a   1.000
_cell.length_b   1.000
_cell.length_c   1.000
_cell.angle_alpha   90.00
_cell.angle_beta   90.00
_cell.angle_gamma   90.00
#
_symmetry.space_group_name_H-M   'P 1'
#
loop_
_entity.id
_entity.type
_entity.pdbx_description
1 polymer ?
#
loop_
_entity_poly.entity_id
_entity_poly.type
_entity_poly.pdbx_seq_one_letter_code
_entity_poly.pdbx_strand_id
1 'polypeptide(L)'
;MACGPICMSFLIFISLWGIIFLGILGGLYYNQSVGLFENMPKEDLSKCLITDWNCRQKELVNIYQQNAYNCWVAAAGYVGVAILAGLRLCCLRACR
;
A
#
# COMPACT_ATOMS: atom_id res chain seq x y z
N MET A 1 -17.94 -20.33 6.94
CA MET A 1 -17.44 -19.24 7.80
C MET A 1 -18.23 -17.97 7.49
N ALA A 2 -19.38 -17.79 8.14
CA ALA A 2 -20.22 -16.61 7.96
C ALA A 2 -19.84 -15.57 9.03
N CYS A 3 -19.00 -14.61 8.65
CA CYS A 3 -18.79 -13.42 9.47
C CYS A 3 -20.13 -12.67 9.54
N GLY A 4 -20.61 -12.38 10.74
CA GLY A 4 -21.88 -11.67 10.94
C GLY A 4 -21.85 -10.25 10.34
N PRO A 5 -23.02 -9.61 10.20
CA PRO A 5 -23.13 -8.27 9.57
C PRO A 5 -22.28 -7.19 10.27
N ILE A 6 -22.03 -7.32 11.58
CA ILE A 6 -21.19 -6.39 12.34
C ILE A 6 -19.71 -6.50 11.96
N CYS A 7 -19.18 -7.73 11.83
CA CYS A 7 -17.80 -7.93 11.42
C CYS A 7 -17.54 -7.46 9.97
N MET A 8 -18.53 -7.62 9.08
CA MET A 8 -18.45 -7.11 7.72
C MET A 8 -18.33 -5.58 7.66
N SER A 9 -19.11 -4.86 8.48
CA SER A 9 -19.01 -3.40 8.56
C SER A 9 -17.65 -2.94 9.06
N PHE A 10 -17.06 -3.65 10.03
CA PHE A 10 -15.71 -3.36 10.54
C PHE A 10 -14.63 -3.60 9.47
N LEU A 11 -14.74 -4.67 8.68
CA LEU A 11 -13.80 -4.96 7.58
C LEU A 11 -13.83 -3.90 6.48
N ILE A 12 -15.01 -3.36 6.17
CA ILE A 12 -15.15 -2.23 5.24
C ILE A 12 -14.48 -0.98 5.81
N PHE A 13 -14.69 -0.69 7.09
CA PHE A 13 -14.10 0.48 7.75
C PHE A 13 -12.57 0.42 7.76
N ILE A 14 -11.98 -0.71 8.16
CA ILE A 14 -10.53 -0.90 8.11
C ILE A 14 -10.00 -0.83 6.68
N SER A 15 -10.72 -1.39 5.70
CA SER A 15 -10.30 -1.31 4.30
C SER A 15 -10.27 0.14 3.81
N LEU A 16 -11.28 0.94 4.16
CA LEU A 16 -11.33 2.36 3.80
C LEU A 16 -10.16 3.14 4.39
N TRP A 17 -9.87 2.91 5.68
CA TRP A 17 -8.73 3.52 6.35
C TRP A 17 -7.40 3.10 5.71
N GLY A 18 -7.24 1.81 5.39
CA GLY A 18 -6.07 1.26 4.71
C GLY A 18 -5.84 1.88 3.33
N ILE A 19 -6.90 2.10 2.55
CA ILE A 19 -6.80 2.73 1.22
C ILE A 19 -6.27 4.16 1.34
N ILE A 20 -6.82 4.96 2.26
CA ILE A 20 -6.41 6.36 2.45
C ILE A 20 -4.94 6.40 2.90
N PHE A 21 -4.58 5.59 3.90
CA PHE A 21 -3.23 5.55 4.44
C PHE A 21 -2.19 5.12 3.40
N LEU A 22 -2.46 4.02 2.67
CA LEU A 22 -1.55 3.51 1.64
C LEU A 22 -1.49 4.43 0.41
N GLY A 23 -2.59 5.11 0.07
CA GLY A 23 -2.60 6.12 -0.98
C GLY A 23 -1.70 7.31 -0.67
N ILE A 24 -1.78 7.83 0.56
CA ILE A 24 -0.91 8.91 1.05
C ILE A 24 0.55 8.43 1.06
N LEU A 25 0.85 7.28 1.67
CA LEU A 25 2.21 6.73 1.69
C LEU A 25 2.79 6.52 0.29
N GLY A 26 2.02 5.94 -0.63
CA GLY A 26 2.44 5.76 -2.02
C GLY A 26 2.77 7.08 -2.71
N GLY A 27 1.99 8.13 -2.45
CA GLY A 27 2.28 9.49 -2.92
C GLY A 27 3.56 10.08 -2.33
N LEU A 28 3.81 9.88 -1.03
CA LEU A 28 5.06 10.32 -0.39
C LEU A 28 6.29 9.57 -0.92
N TYR A 29 6.16 8.27 -1.20
CA TYR A 29 7.22 7.49 -1.84
C TYR A 29 7.48 7.96 -3.28
N TYR A 30 6.43 8.28 -4.04
CA TYR A 30 6.58 8.81 -5.39
C TYR A 30 7.31 10.17 -5.42
N ASN A 31 7.05 11.02 -4.42
CA ASN A 31 7.71 12.32 -4.27
C ASN A 31 9.07 12.26 -3.54
N GLN A 32 9.61 11.06 -3.31
CA GLN A 32 10.94 10.84 -2.73
C GLN A 32 11.15 11.51 -1.37
N SER A 33 10.13 11.45 -0.50
CA SER A 33 10.18 12.13 0.80
C SER A 33 11.31 11.61 1.69
N VAL A 34 12.14 12.53 2.20
CA VAL A 34 13.26 12.24 3.11
C VAL A 34 12.81 11.60 4.43
N GLY A 35 11.59 11.87 4.90
CA GLY A 35 11.06 11.26 6.12
C GLY A 35 10.80 9.75 6.00
N LEU A 36 10.76 9.23 4.77
CA LEU A 36 10.55 7.80 4.50
C LEU A 36 11.86 7.04 4.26
N PHE A 37 13.00 7.74 4.32
CA PHE A 37 14.30 7.17 3.99
C PHE A 37 14.71 6.02 4.93
N GLU A 38 14.43 6.15 6.23
CA GLU A 38 14.75 5.12 7.23
C GLU A 38 13.92 3.84 7.07
N ASN A 39 12.75 3.94 6.43
CA ASN A 39 11.85 2.80 6.24
C ASN A 39 12.15 2.01 4.97
N MET A 40 13.12 2.47 4.17
CA MET A 40 13.49 1.79 2.92
C MET A 40 14.32 0.54 3.18
N PRO A 41 14.20 -0.49 2.33
CA PRO A 41 15.13 -1.61 2.35
C PRO A 41 16.56 -1.10 2.11
N LYS A 42 17.52 -1.73 2.79
CA LYS A 42 18.94 -1.39 2.65
C LYS A 42 19.35 -1.52 1.18
N GLU A 43 20.13 -0.57 0.72
CA GLU A 43 20.71 -0.60 -0.62
C GLU A 43 21.58 -1.84 -0.81
N ASP A 44 21.49 -2.47 -1.97
CA ASP A 44 22.37 -3.55 -2.35
C ASP A 44 23.75 -2.98 -2.71
N LEU A 45 24.71 -3.12 -1.79
CA LEU A 45 26.12 -2.72 -2.00
C LEU A 45 26.79 -3.46 -3.19
N SER A 46 26.13 -4.47 -3.75
CA SER A 46 26.60 -5.23 -4.90
C SER A 46 26.39 -4.53 -6.24
N LYS A 47 25.45 -3.57 -6.34
CA LYS A 47 25.12 -2.88 -7.61
C LYS A 47 25.92 -1.61 -7.87
N CYS A 48 26.31 -0.89 -6.81
CA CYS A 48 27.08 0.34 -6.91
C CYS A 48 28.15 0.36 -5.82
N LEU A 49 29.39 0.73 -6.17
CA LEU A 49 30.45 0.98 -5.19
C LEU A 49 30.08 2.22 -4.36
N ILE A 50 30.26 2.18 -3.03
CA ILE A 50 29.88 3.26 -2.09
C ILE A 50 30.45 4.63 -2.51
N THR A 51 31.60 4.63 -3.19
CA THR A 51 32.30 5.84 -3.65
C THR A 51 31.59 6.57 -4.79
N ASP A 52 30.65 5.93 -5.49
CA ASP A 52 30.02 6.46 -6.70
C ASP A 52 28.63 7.04 -6.41
N TRP A 53 28.61 8.32 -6.02
CA TRP A 53 27.40 9.01 -5.55
C TRP A 53 26.27 9.05 -6.59
N ASN A 54 26.60 9.20 -7.89
CA ASN A 54 25.63 9.25 -8.97
C ASN A 54 24.91 7.90 -9.18
N CYS A 55 25.64 6.79 -9.00
CA CYS A 55 25.09 5.44 -9.09
C CYS A 55 24.11 5.21 -7.93
N ARG A 56 24.52 5.57 -6.71
CA ARG A 56 23.73 5.43 -5.49
C ARG A 56 22.41 6.21 -5.53
N GLN A 57 22.44 7.47 -6.00
CA GLN A 57 21.23 8.29 -6.14
C GLN A 57 20.19 7.64 -7.06
N LYS A 58 20.61 7.08 -8.18
CA LYS A 58 19.71 6.40 -9.13
C LYS A 58 19.06 5.16 -8.52
N GLU A 59 19.82 4.34 -7.78
CA GLU A 59 19.26 3.15 -7.14
C GLU A 59 18.29 3.53 -6.02
N LEU A 60 18.60 4.58 -5.24
CA LEU A 60 17.67 5.12 -4.23
C LEU A 60 16.35 5.57 -4.87
N VAL A 61 16.40 6.32 -5.97
CA VAL A 61 15.20 6.71 -6.73
C VAL A 61 14.40 5.48 -7.16
N ASN A 62 15.08 4.44 -7.65
CA ASN A 62 14.45 3.20 -8.09
C ASN A 62 13.74 2.47 -6.93
N ILE A 63 14.38 2.39 -5.76
CA ILE A 63 13.80 1.80 -4.54
C ILE A 63 12.55 2.59 -4.08
N TYR A 64 12.60 3.92 -4.10
CA TYR A 64 11.44 4.77 -3.80
C TYR A 64 10.26 4.45 -4.73
N GLN A 65 10.51 4.38 -6.04
CA GLN A 65 9.48 4.09 -7.03
C GLN A 65 8.90 2.68 -6.84
N GLN A 66 9.76 1.68 -6.61
CA GLN A 66 9.31 0.31 -6.37
C GLN A 66 8.39 0.21 -5.14
N ASN A 67 8.73 0.90 -4.05
CA ASN A 67 7.91 0.93 -2.84
C ASN A 67 6.60 1.69 -3.05
N ALA A 68 6.60 2.78 -3.83
CA ALA A 68 5.39 3.49 -4.21
C ALA A 68 4.42 2.57 -4.97
N TYR A 69 4.92 1.82 -5.95
CA TYR A 69 4.11 0.85 -6.71
C TYR A 69 3.54 -0.24 -5.80
N ASN A 70 4.35 -0.79 -4.89
CA ASN A 70 3.87 -1.80 -3.94
C ASN A 70 2.75 -1.25 -3.04
N CYS A 71 2.87 -0.01 -2.56
CA CYS A 71 1.82 0.64 -1.78
C CYS A 71 0.53 0.86 -2.57
N TRP A 72 0.61 1.28 -3.82
CA TRP A 72 -0.57 1.47 -4.67
C TRP A 72 -1.25 0.15 -5.04
N VAL A 73 -0.47 -0.90 -5.33
CA VAL A 73 -1.02 -2.24 -5.57
C VAL A 73 -1.71 -2.78 -4.31
N ALA A 74 -1.11 -2.60 -3.13
CA ALA A 74 -1.74 -2.96 -1.87
C ALA A 74 -3.05 -2.17 -1.64
N ALA A 75 -3.05 -0.86 -1.90
CA ALA A 75 -4.25 -0.04 -1.82
C ALA A 75 -5.38 -0.55 -2.74
N ALA A 76 -5.04 -0.92 -3.98
CA ALA A 76 -6.00 -1.54 -4.90
C ALA A 76 -6.56 -2.88 -4.36
N GLY A 77 -5.74 -3.67 -3.67
CA GLY A 77 -6.18 -4.87 -2.97
C GLY A 77 -7.25 -4.59 -1.90
N TYR A 78 -7.04 -3.56 -1.07
CA TYR A 78 -8.04 -3.13 -0.08
C TYR A 78 -9.33 -2.63 -0.73
N VAL A 79 -9.26 -1.97 -1.90
CA VAL A 79 -10.46 -1.61 -2.68
C VAL A 79 -11.23 -2.86 -3.09
N GLY A 80 -10.53 -3.89 -3.61
CA GLY A 80 -11.15 -5.16 -3.98
C GLY A 80 -11.86 -5.84 -2.79
N VAL A 81 -11.22 -5.87 -1.62
CA VAL A 81 -11.82 -6.41 -0.39
C VAL A 81 -13.05 -5.62 0.03
N ALA A 82 -13.00 -4.28 -0.03
CA ALA A 82 -14.13 -3.43 0.30
C ALA A 82 -15.33 -3.66 -0.64
N ILE A 83 -15.08 -3.82 -1.94
CA ILE A 83 -16.13 -4.13 -2.93
C ILE A 83 -16.75 -5.50 -2.65
N LEU A 84 -15.95 -6.54 -2.42
CA LEU A 84 -16.45 -7.88 -2.12
C LEU A 84 -17.25 -7.93 -0.82
N ALA A 85 -16.77 -7.25 0.22
CA ALA A 85 -17.49 -7.13 1.49
C ALA A 85 -18.82 -6.37 1.32
N GLY A 86 -18.81 -5.28 0.53
CA GLY A 86 -20.00 -4.50 0.19
C GLY A 86 -21.04 -5.31 -0.58
N LEU A 87 -20.62 -6.02 -1.63
CA LEU A 87 -21.50 -6.91 -2.41
C LEU A 87 -22.12 -7.98 -1.50
N ARG A 88 -21.34 -8.63 -0.64
CA ARG A 88 -21.85 -9.65 0.28
C ARG A 88 -22.85 -9.08 1.29
N LEU A 89 -22.62 -7.86 1.80
CA LEU A 89 -23.59 -7.16 2.65
C LEU A 89 -24.88 -6.81 1.91
N CYS A 90 -24.79 -6.35 0.65
CA CYS A 90 -25.95 -6.08 -0.19
C CYS A 90 -26.75 -7.36 -0.48
N CYS A 91 -26.09 -8.47 -0.83
CA CYS A 91 -26.76 -9.76 -1.05
C CYS A 91 -27.43 -10.28 0.22
N LEU A 92 -26.78 -10.14 1.38
CA LEU A 92 -27.37 -10.51 2.67
C LEU A 92 -28.55 -9.62 3.08
N ARG A 93 -28.57 -8.35 2.64
CA ARG A 93 -29.69 -7.43 2.85
C ARG A 93 -30.85 -7.67 1.88
N ALA A 94 -30.59 -8.10 0.65
CA ALA A 94 -31.63 -8.41 -0.35
C ALA A 94 -32.33 -9.75 -0.11
N CYS A 95 -31.73 -10.64 0.67
CA CYS A 95 -32.27 -11.96 1.03
C CYS A 95 -33.00 -11.98 2.38
N ARG A 96 -33.12 -10.84 3.06
CA ARG A 96 -33.90 -10.65 4.29
C ARG A 96 -35.13 -9.82 3.96
#